data_AF-A0A966T9G2-F1
#
_entry.id   AF-A0A966T9G2-F1
#
_cell.length_a   1.000
_cell.length_b   1.000
_cell.length_c   1.000
_cell.angle_alpha   90.00
_cell.angle_beta   90.00
_cell.angle_gamma   90.00
#
_symmetry.space_group_name_H-M   'P 1'
#
loop_
_entity.id
_entity.type
_entity.pdbx_description
1 polymer ?
#
loop_
_entity_poly.entity_id
_entity_poly.type
_entity_poly.pdbx_seq_one_letter_code
_entity_poly.pdbx_strand_id
1 'polypeptide(L)'
;MYDTAYGHIAKHLAVSPGPVLEVGAGQGVARVLGHQWWLSDISDNCRIDVRTSALGLPCRDHSLAAIVLKDTWHHIADIETFLAEASRVLMPAGRVVVVDPYWGVLARFVYKYLHQERWDAKTPTWQFSSRDPWDSN
;
A
#
# COMPACT_ATOMS: atom_id res chain seq x y z
N MET A 1 0.85 6.40 16.69
CA MET A 1 1.16 6.66 15.26
C MET A 1 0.36 5.71 14.37
N TYR A 2 0.57 4.40 14.46
CA TYR A 2 -0.21 3.41 13.70
C TYR A 2 -1.72 3.49 13.94
N ASP A 3 -2.16 3.50 15.20
CA ASP A 3 -3.59 3.60 15.55
C ASP A 3 -4.28 4.84 14.92
N THR A 4 -3.60 5.98 14.95
CA THR A 4 -4.08 7.21 14.30
C THR A 4 -4.22 7.02 12.79
N ALA A 5 -3.19 6.53 12.12
CA ALA A 5 -3.21 6.32 10.67
C ALA A 5 -4.31 5.33 10.25
N TYR A 6 -4.37 4.15 10.87
CA TYR A 6 -5.41 3.15 10.59
C TYR A 6 -6.82 3.65 10.95
N GLY A 7 -6.96 4.46 12.00
CA GLY A 7 -8.21 5.13 12.33
C GLY A 7 -8.67 6.13 11.26
N HIS A 8 -7.75 6.87 10.64
CA HIS A 8 -8.07 7.73 9.49
C HIS A 8 -8.46 6.92 8.26
N ILE A 9 -7.70 5.85 7.95
CA ILE A 9 -8.01 4.94 6.85
C ILE A 9 -9.43 4.38 7.02
N ALA A 10 -9.76 3.84 8.19
CA ALA A 10 -11.06 3.26 8.50
C ALA A 10 -12.22 4.26 8.28
N LYS A 11 -12.04 5.55 8.61
CA LYS A 11 -13.04 6.59 8.36
C LYS A 11 -13.29 6.81 6.86
N HIS A 12 -12.24 6.76 6.04
CA HIS A 12 -12.38 6.89 4.58
C HIS A 12 -13.02 5.64 3.94
N LEU A 13 -12.78 4.46 4.53
CA LEU A 13 -13.36 3.20 4.09
C LEU A 13 -14.84 3.05 4.45
N ALA A 14 -15.30 3.67 5.54
CA ALA A 14 -16.71 3.61 5.96
C ALA A 14 -17.71 4.12 4.90
N VAL A 15 -17.24 4.88 3.91
CA VAL A 15 -18.05 5.42 2.82
C VAL A 15 -18.26 4.41 1.67
N SER A 16 -17.42 3.37 1.58
CA SER A 16 -17.49 2.32 0.57
C SER A 16 -17.57 0.95 1.27
N PRO A 17 -18.76 0.52 1.74
CA PRO A 17 -18.90 -0.73 2.46
C PRO A 17 -18.60 -1.92 1.54
N GLY A 18 -17.83 -2.88 2.04
CA GLY A 18 -17.53 -4.13 1.34
C GLY A 18 -16.11 -4.64 1.64
N PRO A 19 -15.63 -5.63 0.87
CA PRO A 19 -14.31 -6.24 1.11
C PRO A 19 -13.18 -5.23 0.94
N VAL A 20 -12.24 -5.25 1.90
CA VAL A 20 -11.05 -4.40 1.90
C VAL A 20 -9.81 -5.28 1.86
N LEU A 21 -8.89 -4.96 0.96
CA LEU A 21 -7.57 -5.59 0.87
C LEU A 21 -6.49 -4.58 1.25
N GLU A 22 -5.63 -4.92 2.21
CA GLU A 22 -4.37 -4.21 2.45
C GLU A 22 -3.24 -4.87 1.66
N VAL A 23 -2.47 -4.07 0.95
CA VAL A 23 -1.33 -4.49 0.15
C VAL A 23 -0.05 -3.95 0.79
N GLY A 24 0.96 -4.82 0.96
CA GLY A 24 2.14 -4.51 1.75
C GLY A 24 1.84 -4.50 3.26
N ALA A 25 1.02 -5.45 3.72
CA ALA A 25 0.55 -5.49 5.09
C ALA A 25 1.67 -5.72 6.13
N GLY A 26 2.85 -6.20 5.69
CA GLY A 26 4.00 -6.47 6.55
C GLY A 26 3.60 -7.34 7.74
N GLN A 27 3.77 -6.81 8.95
CA GLN A 27 3.42 -7.52 10.19
C GLN A 27 1.92 -7.58 10.52
N GLY A 28 1.04 -7.15 9.61
CA GLY A 28 -0.41 -7.24 9.76
C GLY A 28 -0.97 -6.34 10.86
N VAL A 29 -0.53 -5.08 10.92
CA VAL A 29 -0.91 -4.11 11.95
C VAL A 29 -2.43 -3.88 11.98
N ALA A 30 -3.09 -3.81 10.81
CA ALA A 30 -4.55 -3.66 10.75
C ALA A 30 -5.28 -4.73 11.57
N ARG A 31 -4.79 -5.97 11.53
CA ARG A 31 -5.37 -7.09 12.27
C ARG A 31 -5.18 -6.96 13.77
N VAL A 32 -3.99 -6.53 14.20
CA VAL A 32 -3.69 -6.25 15.61
C VAL A 32 -4.63 -5.17 16.16
N LEU A 33 -5.00 -4.20 15.32
CA LEU A 33 -5.96 -3.13 15.64
C LEU A 33 -7.43 -3.56 15.49
N GLY A 34 -7.70 -4.83 15.18
CA GLY A 34 -9.06 -5.39 15.12
C GLY A 34 -9.79 -5.20 13.79
N HIS A 35 -9.13 -4.69 12.76
CA HIS A 35 -9.74 -4.57 11.43
C HIS A 35 -9.90 -5.94 10.77
N GLN A 36 -11.08 -6.16 10.18
CA GLN A 36 -11.43 -7.39 9.45
C GLN A 36 -11.13 -7.23 7.94
N TRP A 37 -9.91 -6.79 7.62
CA TRP A 37 -9.45 -6.64 6.24
C TRP A 37 -8.66 -7.87 5.81
N TRP A 38 -8.65 -8.13 4.51
CA TRP A 38 -7.72 -9.10 3.93
C TRP A 38 -6.33 -8.49 3.85
N LEU A 39 -5.30 -9.25 4.17
CA LEU A 39 -3.92 -8.81 4.23
C LEU A 39 -3.10 -9.52 3.16
N SER A 40 -2.38 -8.75 2.37
CA SER A 40 -1.49 -9.26 1.34
C SER A 40 -0.12 -8.63 1.39
N ASP A 41 0.90 -9.42 1.04
CA ASP A 41 2.28 -8.98 0.92
C ASP A 41 3.05 -9.89 -0.05
N ILE A 42 4.12 -9.36 -0.64
CA ILE A 42 5.09 -10.13 -1.44
C ILE A 42 5.97 -10.99 -0.54
N SER A 43 6.26 -10.48 0.66
CA SER A 43 7.02 -11.15 1.71
C SER A 43 6.14 -12.15 2.44
N ASP A 44 6.68 -13.33 2.71
CA ASP A 44 5.95 -14.34 3.47
C ASP A 44 5.98 -14.03 4.97
N ASN A 45 4.84 -14.14 5.65
CA ASN A 45 4.77 -14.06 7.11
C ASN A 45 3.48 -14.71 7.65
N CYS A 46 3.45 -15.02 8.95
CA CYS A 46 2.33 -15.74 9.57
C CYS A 46 1.05 -14.92 9.77
N ARG A 47 1.01 -13.66 9.32
CA ARG A 47 -0.09 -12.72 9.60
C ARG A 47 -0.82 -12.25 8.35
N ILE A 48 -0.35 -12.59 7.15
CA ILE A 48 -1.03 -12.30 5.88
C ILE A 48 -1.98 -13.43 5.47
N ASP A 49 -3.04 -13.08 4.74
CA ASP A 49 -4.01 -14.05 4.24
C ASP A 49 -3.59 -14.59 2.87
N VAL A 50 -2.89 -13.78 2.09
CA VAL A 50 -2.42 -14.16 0.76
C VAL A 50 -1.07 -13.53 0.43
N ARG A 51 -0.13 -14.36 0.00
CA ARG A 51 1.14 -13.90 -0.54
C ARG A 51 0.98 -13.54 -2.02
N THR A 52 1.13 -12.28 -2.37
CA THR A 52 0.98 -11.82 -3.76
C THR A 52 1.67 -10.49 -4.03
N SER A 53 1.95 -10.23 -5.30
CA SER A 53 2.40 -8.92 -5.78
C SER A 53 1.22 -7.97 -5.97
N ALA A 54 1.42 -6.68 -5.70
CA ALA A 54 0.47 -5.61 -6.01
C ALA A 54 0.16 -5.52 -7.53
N LEU A 55 1.08 -6.01 -8.37
CA LEU A 55 0.97 -5.99 -9.83
C LEU A 55 0.06 -7.10 -10.39
N GLY A 56 -0.41 -8.01 -9.53
CA GLY A 56 -1.28 -9.12 -9.92
C GLY A 56 -2.00 -9.66 -8.70
N LEU A 57 -3.16 -9.08 -8.41
CA LEU A 57 -3.97 -9.41 -7.24
C LEU A 57 -4.85 -10.63 -7.55
N PRO A 58 -4.88 -11.66 -6.68
CA PRO A 58 -5.67 -12.88 -6.86
C PRO A 58 -7.15 -12.65 -6.49
N CYS A 59 -7.69 -11.50 -6.91
CA CYS A 59 -9.07 -11.10 -6.70
C CYS A 59 -9.82 -11.12 -8.04
N ARG A 60 -11.12 -11.41 -7.97
CA ARG A 60 -12.00 -11.32 -9.14
C ARG A 60 -12.21 -9.86 -9.54
N ASP A 61 -12.59 -9.66 -10.80
CA ASP A 61 -12.98 -8.34 -11.28
C ASP A 61 -14.12 -7.78 -10.42
N HIS A 62 -14.05 -6.49 -10.12
CA HIS A 62 -15.09 -5.75 -9.36
C HIS A 62 -15.50 -6.38 -8.02
N SER A 63 -14.55 -7.00 -7.30
CA SER A 63 -14.81 -7.73 -6.06
C SER A 63 -14.40 -7.00 -4.78
N LEU A 64 -13.54 -5.98 -4.87
CA LEU A 64 -13.06 -5.21 -3.73
C LEU A 64 -13.75 -3.85 -3.63
N ALA A 65 -14.17 -3.47 -2.43
CA ALA A 65 -14.67 -2.12 -2.15
C ALA A 65 -13.52 -1.14 -1.96
N ALA A 66 -12.38 -1.61 -1.42
CA ALA A 66 -11.20 -0.79 -1.30
C ALA A 66 -9.89 -1.57 -1.29
N ILE A 67 -8.82 -0.88 -1.69
CA ILE A 67 -7.43 -1.28 -1.51
C ILE A 67 -6.78 -0.27 -0.57
N VAL A 68 -6.06 -0.74 0.44
CA VAL A 68 -5.30 0.07 1.40
C VAL A 68 -3.81 -0.12 1.16
N LEU A 69 -3.08 0.98 1.09
CA LEU A 69 -1.62 1.03 1.02
C LEU A 69 -1.14 1.92 2.16
N LYS A 70 -0.52 1.32 3.17
CA LYS A 70 0.12 2.04 4.28
C LYS A 70 1.62 1.82 4.15
N ASP A 71 2.38 2.88 3.91
CA ASP A 71 3.83 2.83 3.68
C ASP A 71 4.25 1.78 2.64
N THR A 72 3.42 1.61 1.60
CA THR A 72 3.63 0.62 0.51
C THR A 72 3.74 1.29 -0.85
N TRP A 73 3.12 2.46 -1.03
CA TRP A 73 2.91 3.05 -2.35
C TRP A 73 4.24 3.31 -3.08
N HIS A 74 5.22 3.90 -2.40
CA HIS A 74 6.57 4.16 -2.92
C HIS A 74 7.41 2.90 -3.20
N HIS A 75 7.03 1.72 -2.69
CA HIS A 75 7.70 0.44 -2.98
C HIS A 75 7.19 -0.24 -4.26
N ILE A 76 6.08 0.24 -4.84
CA ILE A 76 5.52 -0.34 -6.06
C ILE A 76 6.33 0.16 -7.26
N ALA A 77 7.19 -0.70 -7.82
CA ALA A 77 8.09 -0.34 -8.93
C ALA A 77 7.36 0.03 -10.24
N ASP A 78 6.20 -0.56 -10.50
CA ASP A 78 5.39 -0.31 -11.69
C ASP A 78 3.98 0.14 -11.30
N ILE A 79 3.83 1.45 -11.12
CA ILE A 79 2.56 2.02 -10.65
C ILE A 79 1.45 1.94 -11.69
N GLU A 80 1.79 1.94 -12.99
CA GLU A 80 0.79 1.86 -14.06
C GLU A 80 0.14 0.48 -14.06
N THR A 81 0.95 -0.58 -13.96
CA THR A 81 0.45 -1.95 -13.81
C THR A 81 -0.38 -2.09 -12.53
N PHE A 82 0.08 -1.54 -11.40
CA PHE A 82 -0.72 -1.53 -10.16
C PHE A 82 -2.06 -0.82 -10.33
N LEU A 83 -2.09 0.37 -10.94
CA LEU A 83 -3.33 1.14 -11.10
C LEU A 83 -4.31 0.44 -12.05
N ALA A 84 -3.81 -0.19 -13.11
CA ALA A 84 -4.62 -1.03 -13.99
C ALA A 84 -5.23 -2.22 -13.22
N GLU A 85 -4.42 -2.89 -12.42
CA GLU A 85 -4.85 -4.04 -11.62
C GLU A 85 -5.85 -3.63 -10.52
N ALA A 86 -5.59 -2.52 -9.83
CA ALA A 86 -6.52 -1.91 -8.87
C ALA A 86 -7.85 -1.58 -9.54
N SER A 87 -7.84 -0.99 -10.73
CA SER A 87 -9.06 -0.70 -11.50
C SER A 87 -9.82 -1.97 -11.90
N ARG A 88 -9.12 -3.08 -12.17
CA ARG A 88 -9.76 -4.36 -12.51
C ARG A 88 -10.51 -4.93 -11.31
N VAL A 89 -9.87 -4.97 -10.15
CA VAL A 89 -10.43 -5.65 -8.97
C VAL A 89 -11.42 -4.81 -8.18
N LEU A 90 -11.34 -3.48 -8.27
CA LEU A 90 -12.24 -2.57 -7.55
C LEU A 90 -13.64 -2.57 -8.18
N MET A 91 -14.66 -2.63 -7.33
CA MET A 91 -16.04 -2.43 -7.74
C MET A 91 -16.26 -0.98 -8.21
N PRO A 92 -17.36 -0.67 -8.93
CA PRO A 92 -17.75 0.71 -9.20
C PRO A 92 -17.81 1.54 -7.90
N ALA A 93 -17.21 2.73 -7.92
CA ALA A 93 -17.02 3.59 -6.73
C ALA A 93 -16.12 3.01 -5.61
N GLY A 94 -15.41 1.92 -5.89
CA GLY A 94 -14.33 1.42 -5.06
C GLY A 94 -13.15 2.41 -5.01
N ARG A 95 -12.30 2.29 -3.98
CA ARG A 95 -11.27 3.28 -3.69
C ARG A 95 -9.91 2.66 -3.42
N VAL A 96 -8.86 3.35 -3.83
CA VAL A 96 -7.51 3.13 -3.29
C VAL A 96 -7.28 4.18 -2.21
N VAL A 97 -6.94 3.74 -1.00
CA VAL A 97 -6.59 4.62 0.13
C VAL A 97 -5.11 4.48 0.39
N VAL A 98 -4.38 5.57 0.20
CA VAL A 98 -2.92 5.63 0.35
C VAL A 98 -2.59 6.49 1.56
N VAL A 99 -1.82 5.93 2.48
CA VAL A 99 -1.15 6.65 3.57
C VAL A 99 0.32 6.34 3.44
N ASP A 100 1.10 7.35 3.08
CA ASP A 100 2.52 7.22 2.77
C ASP A 100 3.28 8.38 3.43
N PRO A 101 4.61 8.28 3.60
CA PRO A 101 5.39 9.36 4.17
C PRO A 101 5.21 10.66 3.39
N TYR A 102 5.08 11.77 4.12
CA TYR A 102 5.02 13.09 3.51
C TYR A 102 6.43 13.60 3.19
N TRP A 103 6.76 13.71 1.92
CA TRP A 103 8.09 14.10 1.44
C TRP A 103 8.35 15.62 1.41
N GLY A 104 7.96 16.32 2.48
CA GLY A 104 8.23 17.76 2.65
C GLY A 104 9.69 18.10 2.96
N VAL A 105 10.04 19.39 3.02
CA VAL A 105 11.43 19.86 3.22
C VAL A 105 12.09 19.26 4.47
N LEU A 106 11.36 19.17 5.59
CA LEU A 106 11.85 18.57 6.83
C LEU A 106 12.02 17.05 6.70
N ALA A 107 11.08 16.37 6.05
CA ALA A 107 11.19 14.93 5.79
C ALA A 107 12.39 14.62 4.88
N ARG A 108 12.65 15.44 3.86
CA ARG A 108 13.82 15.30 2.99
C ARG A 108 15.15 15.38 3.75
N PHE A 109 15.24 16.20 4.80
CA PHE A 109 16.41 16.24 5.68
C PHE A 109 16.53 14.94 6.49
N VAL A 110 15.44 14.47 7.10
CA VAL A 110 15.42 13.22 7.89
C VAL A 110 15.72 12.01 7.01
N TYR A 111 15.10 11.86 5.86
CA TYR A 111 15.32 10.73 4.95
C TYR A 111 16.72 10.70 4.34
N LYS A 112 17.30 11.86 4.04
CA LYS A 112 18.66 11.92 3.50
C LYS A 112 19.74 11.53 4.53
N TYR A 113 19.54 11.86 5.80
CA TYR A 113 20.61 11.77 6.81
C TYR A 113 20.35 10.76 7.94
N LEU A 114 19.09 10.35 8.15
CA LEU A 114 18.65 9.57 9.33
C LEU A 114 17.73 8.37 8.97
N HIS A 115 17.48 8.09 7.69
CA HIS A 115 16.70 6.93 7.23
C HIS A 115 17.42 6.21 6.10
N GLN A 116 17.20 4.90 5.97
CA GLN A 116 17.94 4.03 5.04
C GLN A 116 17.26 3.88 3.67
N GLU A 117 16.04 4.39 3.50
CA GLU A 117 15.32 4.32 2.23
C GLU A 117 15.91 5.28 1.20
N ARG A 118 16.11 4.75 -0.01
CA ARG A 118 16.69 5.48 -1.13
C ARG A 118 15.64 6.43 -1.69
N TRP A 119 16.05 7.64 -2.03
CA TRP A 119 15.16 8.65 -2.58
C TRP A 119 15.88 9.48 -3.64
N ASP A 120 15.34 9.52 -4.86
CA ASP A 120 15.87 10.35 -5.95
C ASP A 120 14.82 11.33 -6.49
N ALA A 121 14.80 12.55 -5.94
CA ALA A 121 13.98 13.66 -6.43
C ALA A 121 14.17 14.03 -7.90
N LYS A 122 15.24 13.56 -8.56
CA LYS A 122 15.53 13.87 -9.95
C LYS A 122 15.03 12.80 -10.90
N THR A 123 14.41 11.74 -10.41
CA THR A 123 13.87 10.70 -11.27
C THR A 123 12.76 11.30 -12.16
N PRO A 124 12.85 11.17 -13.49
CA PRO A 124 11.85 11.75 -14.40
C PRO A 124 10.57 10.89 -14.46
N THR A 125 10.63 9.65 -13.98
CA THR A 125 9.58 8.64 -14.09
C THR A 125 9.43 7.90 -12.78
N TRP A 126 8.21 7.43 -12.49
CA TRP A 126 7.95 6.58 -11.34
C TRP A 126 8.76 5.28 -11.40
N GLN A 127 8.91 4.68 -12.58
CA GLN A 127 9.40 3.32 -12.74
C GLN A 127 10.87 3.15 -12.32
N PHE A 128 11.14 2.10 -11.54
CA PHE A 128 12.49 1.73 -11.10
C PHE A 128 12.70 0.21 -11.10
N SER A 129 13.96 -0.24 -11.09
CA SER A 129 14.27 -1.66 -10.91
C SER A 129 14.25 -1.99 -9.42
N SER A 130 13.30 -2.83 -9.00
CA SER A 130 13.26 -3.41 -7.66
C SER A 130 13.81 -4.84 -7.71
N ARG A 131 14.71 -5.16 -6.78
CA ARG A 131 15.20 -6.52 -6.51
C ARG A 131 14.89 -6.95 -5.08
N ASP A 132 14.58 -5.99 -4.22
CA ASP A 132 14.21 -6.17 -2.82
C ASP A 132 12.84 -5.50 -2.54
N PRO A 133 11.94 -6.12 -1.74
CA PRO A 133 10.65 -5.52 -1.38
C PRO A 133 10.73 -4.15 -0.70
N TRP A 134 11.88 -3.83 -0.11
CA TRP A 134 12.16 -2.54 0.55
C TRP A 134 12.75 -1.49 -0.40
N ASP A 135 13.00 -1.84 -1.67
CA ASP A 135 13.41 -0.86 -2.68
C ASP A 135 12.29 0.17 -2.88
N SER A 136 12.65 1.45 -2.99
CA SER A 136 11.74 2.59 -3.11
C SER A 136 12.13 3.48 -4.29
N ASN A 137 11.18 4.31 -4.74
CA ASN A 137 11.36 5.25 -5.84
C ASN A 137 12.25 6.48 -5.51
#